data_AF-A0A919KXX8-F1
#
_entry.id   AF-A0A919KXX8-F1
#
_cell.length_a   1.000
_cell.length_b   1.000
_cell.length_c   1.000
_cell.angle_alpha   90.00
_cell.angle_beta   90.00
_cell.angle_gamma   90.00
#
_symmetry.space_group_name_H-M   'P 1'
#
loop_
_entity.id
_entity.type
_entity.pdbx_description
1 polymer ?
#
loop_
_entity_poly.entity_id
_entity_poly.type
_entity_poly.pdbx_seq_one_letter_code
_entity_poly.pdbx_strand_id
1 'polypeptide(L)' 'MYVLGGRLRLLLGDRRLTLAPGEVAEFDTHVPHWLGPADDQPVELLVLFGRQGERAHLRARTRHSGE' A
#
# COMPACT_ATOMS: atom_id res chain seq x y z
N MET A 1 -9.17 1.37 -1.79
CA MET A 1 -8.25 1.48 -2.95
C MET A 1 -8.81 0.67 -4.11
N TYR A 2 -8.81 1.23 -5.31
CA TYR A 2 -9.34 0.62 -6.54
C TYR A 2 -8.23 0.53 -7.60
N VAL A 3 -8.15 -0.59 -8.31
CA VAL A 3 -7.18 -0.77 -9.41
C VAL A 3 -7.78 -0.27 -10.73
N LEU A 4 -7.18 0.76 -11.31
CA LEU A 4 -7.60 1.34 -12.59
C LEU A 4 -6.99 0.59 -13.78
N GLY A 5 -5.73 0.14 -13.65
CA GLY A 5 -4.98 -0.55 -14.70
C GLY A 5 -3.80 -1.35 -14.16
N GLY A 6 -3.36 -2.37 -14.90
CA GLY A 6 -2.29 -3.29 -14.48
C GLY A 6 -2.71 -4.30 -13.41
N ARG A 7 -1.74 -4.96 -12.77
CA ARG A 7 -1.98 -5.92 -11.68
C ARG A 7 -1.26 -5.48 -10.40
N LEU A 8 -2.02 -5.24 -9.35
CA LEU A 8 -1.47 -4.84 -8.04
C LEU A 8 -1.06 -6.06 -7.22
N ARG A 9 0.17 -6.09 -6.74
CA ARG A 9 0.58 -6.89 -5.58
C ARG A 9 0.34 -6.08 -4.30
N LEU A 10 -0.51 -6.60 -3.43
CA LEU A 10 -0.75 -6.05 -2.10
C LEU A 10 -0.22 -7.02 -1.04
N LEU A 11 0.77 -6.57 -0.28
CA LEU A 11 1.18 -7.23 0.97
C LEU A 11 0.46 -6.51 2.10
N LEU A 12 -0.27 -7.25 2.93
CA LEU A 12 -1.08 -6.70 4.01
C LEU A 12 -0.97 -7.60 5.24
N GLY A 13 -0.10 -7.23 6.18
CA GLY A 13 0.35 -8.13 7.23
C GLY A 13 0.90 -9.42 6.62
N ASP A 14 0.33 -10.56 7.00
CA ASP A 14 0.73 -11.88 6.49
C ASP A 14 0.04 -12.26 5.18
N ARG A 15 -0.90 -11.43 4.70
CA ARG A 15 -1.67 -11.71 3.47
C ARG A 15 -0.92 -11.20 2.25
N ARG A 16 -0.95 -12.00 1.19
CA ARG A 16 -0.43 -11.65 -0.13
C ARG A 16 -1.56 -11.76 -1.12
N LEU A 17 -1.93 -10.65 -1.74
CA LEU A 17 -3.04 -10.57 -2.67
C LEU A 17 -2.52 -10.05 -4.02
N THR A 18 -3.15 -10.51 -5.09
CA THR A 18 -3.01 -9.91 -6.41
C THR A 18 -4.37 -9.43 -6.86
N LEU A 19 -4.48 -8.13 -7.15
CA LEU A 19 -5.73 -7.49 -7.57
C LEU A 19 -5.62 -7.04 -9.03
N ALA A 20 -6.65 -7.29 -9.81
CA ALA A 20 -6.80 -6.93 -11.22
C ALA A 20 -7.61 -5.62 -11.38
N PRO A 21 -7.63 -5.01 -12.58
CA PRO A 21 -8.43 -3.82 -12.82
C PRO A 21 -9.90 -4.07 -12.49
N GLY A 22 -10.52 -3.12 -11.78
CA GLY A 22 -11.89 -3.29 -11.27
C GLY A 22 -11.98 -3.77 -9.83
N GLU A 23 -10.92 -4.38 -9.30
CA GLU A 23 -10.92 -4.91 -7.95
C GLU A 23 -10.55 -3.86 -6.90
N VAL A 24 -11.10 -4.05 -5.70
CA VAL A 24 -11.00 -3.11 -4.57
C VAL A 24 -10.41 -3.83 -3.37
N ALA A 25 -9.55 -3.11 -2.64
CA ALA A 25 -9.21 -3.45 -1.27
C ALA A 25 -9.47 -2.27 -0.34
N GLU A 26 -10.14 -2.56 0.77
CA GLU A 26 -10.29 -1.67 1.92
C GLU A 26 -9.57 -2.32 3.11
N PHE A 27 -8.73 -1.54 3.78
CA PHE A 27 -7.98 -2.00 4.95
C PHE A 27 -7.57 -0.80 5.81
N ASP A 28 -7.31 -1.07 7.10
CA ASP A 28 -6.75 -0.08 8.02
C ASP A 28 -5.29 0.18 7.67
N THR A 29 -4.94 1.45 7.40
CA THR A 29 -3.59 1.86 7.02
C THR A 29 -2.55 1.69 8.13
N HIS A 30 -2.97 1.41 9.38
CA HIS A 30 -2.05 1.01 10.46
C HIS A 30 -1.56 -0.44 10.33
N VAL A 31 -2.27 -1.28 9.57
CA VAL A 31 -1.76 -2.60 9.23
C VAL A 31 -0.57 -2.40 8.30
N PRO A 32 0.61 -2.98 8.61
CA PRO A 32 1.76 -2.90 7.73
C PRO A 32 1.41 -3.39 6.33
N HIS A 33 1.65 -2.53 5.35
CA HIS A 33 1.27 -2.80 3.98
C HIS A 33 2.32 -2.33 3.00
N TRP A 34 2.34 -2.97 1.83
CA TRP A 34 3.14 -2.58 0.68
C TRP A 34 2.31 -2.74 -0.59
N LEU A 35 2.46 -1.78 -1.49
CA LEU A 35 1.78 -1.73 -2.78
C LEU A 35 2.82 -1.68 -3.89
N GLY A 36 2.64 -2.46 -4.95
CA GLY A 36 3.45 -2.36 -6.15
C GLY A 36 2.99 -3.29 -7.25
N PRO A 37 3.62 -3.25 -8.43
CA PRO A 37 3.22 -4.08 -9.56
C PRO A 37 3.46 -5.57 -9.25
N ALA A 38 2.56 -6.43 -9.73
CA ALA A 38 2.68 -7.89 -9.57
C ALA A 38 3.56 -8.53 -10.64
N ASP A 39 3.92 -7.78 -11.67
CA ASP A 39 4.73 -8.14 -12.84
C ASP A 39 5.54 -6.91 -13.30
N ASP A 40 6.13 -6.96 -14.49
CA ASP A 40 6.98 -5.89 -15.03
C ASP A 40 6.18 -4.73 -15.65
N GLN A 41 4.86 -4.69 -15.46
CA GLN A 41 3.99 -3.62 -15.98
C GLN A 41 3.60 -2.62 -14.88
N PRO A 42 3.42 -1.34 -15.22
CA PRO A 42 2.90 -0.35 -14.27
C PRO A 42 1.51 -0.74 -13.73
N VAL A 43 1.22 -0.28 -12.52
CA VAL A 43 -0.12 -0.36 -11.92
C VAL A 43 -0.65 1.04 -11.65
N GLU A 44 -1.90 1.27 -12.03
CA GLU A 44 -2.61 2.53 -11.79
C GLU A 44 -3.64 2.33 -10.69
N LEU A 45 -3.58 3.17 -9.65
CA LEU A 45 -4.40 3.03 -8.44
C LEU A 45 -5.15 4.33 -8.15
N LEU A 46 -6.44 4.19 -7.83
CA LEU A 46 -7.18 5.24 -7.13
C LEU A 46 -7.19 4.91 -5.63
N VAL A 47 -6.48 5.72 -4.85
CA VAL A 47 -6.40 5.59 -3.39
C VAL A 47 -7.14 6.75 -2.76
N LEU A 48 -8.11 6.44 -1.90
CA LEU A 48 -8.86 7.42 -1.12
C LEU A 48 -8.53 7.17 0.36
N PHE A 49 -8.08 8.22 1.05
CA PHE A 49 -7.80 8.18 2.47
C PHE A 49 -8.94 8.85 3.23
N GLY A 50 -9.48 8.16 4.23
CA GLY A 50 -10.34 8.78 5.23
C GLY A 50 -9.51 9.49 6.31
N ARG A 51 -10.18 10.09 7.29
CA ARG A 51 -9.57 10.90 8.36
C ARG A 51 -8.43 10.20 9.12
N GLN A 52 -8.51 8.88 9.26
CA GLN A 52 -7.50 8.07 9.95
C GLN A 52 -6.22 7.86 9.11
N GLY A 53 -6.30 7.99 7.79
CA GLY A 53 -5.18 7.78 6.85
C GLY A 53 -4.53 9.08 6.36
N GLU A 54 -4.94 10.24 6.88
CA GLU A 54 -4.46 11.56 6.44
C GLU A 54 -2.97 11.81 6.76
N ARG A 55 -2.40 11.08 7.73
CA ARG A 55 -1.02 11.28 8.19
C ARG A 55 -0.16 10.05 7.93
N ALA A 56 1.03 10.27 7.39
CA ALA A 56 2.02 9.21 7.26
C ALA A 56 2.46 8.71 8.65
N HIS A 57 2.33 7.40 8.89
CA HIS A 57 2.79 6.75 10.10
C HIS A 57 4.23 6.25 9.91
N LEU A 58 5.20 7.15 10.04
CA LEU A 58 6.61 6.81 9.87
C LEU A 58 7.12 6.06 11.11
N ARG A 59 7.59 4.82 10.93
CA ARG A 59 8.49 4.17 11.89
C ARG A 59 9.94 4.46 11.53
N ALA A 60 10.36 5.70 11.63
CA ALA A 60 11.78 6.03 11.55
C ALA A 60 12.42 5.78 12.94
N ARG A 61 13.31 4.78 13.05
CA ARG A 61 14.30 4.79 14.15
C ARG A 61 15.38 5.76 13.74
N THR A 62 15.35 6.98 14.26
CA THR A 62 16.48 7.91 14.12
C THR A 62 17.68 7.24 14.76
N ARG A 63 18.66 6.80 13.96
CA ARG A 63 19.99 6.50 14.50
C ARG A 63 20.53 7.83 15.01
N HIS A 64 20.71 7.97 16.32
CA HIS A 64 21.54 9.05 16.84
C HIS A 64 22.94 8.79 16.29
N SER A 65 23.37 9.60 15.31
CA SER A 65 24.76 9.71 14.94
C SER A 65 25.45 10.45 16.09
N GLY A 66 25.91 9.69 17.08
CA GLY A 66 26.90 10.13 18.03
C GLY A 66 28.25 9.58 17.61
N GLU A 67 29.07 10.43 17.00
CA GLU A 67 30.53 10.41 17.00
C GLU A 67 31.03 11.86 16.98
#